data_AF-A0A7Y7ZWR0-F1
#
_entry.id   AF-A0A7Y7ZWR0-F1
#
_cell.length_a   1.000
_cell.length_b   1.000
_cell.length_c   1.000
_cell.angle_alpha   90.00
_cell.angle_beta   90.00
_cell.angle_gamma   90.00
#
_symmetry.space_group_name_H-M   'P 1'
#
loop_
_entity.id
_entity.type
_entity.pdbx_description
1 polymer ?
#
loop_
_entity_poly.entity_id
_entity_poly.type
_entity_poly.pdbx_seq_one_letter_code
_entity_poly.pdbx_strand_id
1 'polypeptide(L)'
;MPANSEYSMTRSDATDLSGIAQFDLAMRREALTSYLQRNGSQRLVEFTAQLIGMANSVAENCAEMSDLVLIVECGVHPDKFISVNLPTIIGACQGVMIASKCDPAGACHGCAYRLGSIANQSPITTCDAEFMAHDQKGFMCHAHLDAEGEPIKVCVGHARAAKP
;
A
#
# COMPACT_ATOMS: atom_id res chain seq x y z
N MET A 1 -20.10 -12.61 7.54
CA MET A 1 -19.04 -12.30 8.53
C MET A 1 -18.86 -10.79 8.52
N PRO A 2 -18.54 -10.14 9.65
CA PRO A 2 -18.11 -8.74 9.62
C PRO A 2 -16.87 -8.61 8.72
N ALA A 3 -16.72 -7.46 8.05
CA ALA A 3 -15.65 -7.23 7.07
C ALA A 3 -14.24 -7.55 7.64
N ASN A 4 -14.03 -7.21 8.91
CA ASN A 4 -12.73 -7.33 9.56
C ASN A 4 -12.44 -8.77 10.06
N SER A 5 -13.23 -9.77 9.68
CA SER A 5 -13.13 -11.17 10.16
C SER A 5 -13.14 -12.21 9.04
N GLU A 6 -12.64 -11.85 7.85
CA GLU A 6 -12.53 -12.76 6.69
C GLU A 6 -11.46 -13.85 6.82
N TYR A 7 -10.82 -13.98 7.98
CA TYR A 7 -9.80 -14.98 8.27
C TYR A 7 -10.11 -15.71 9.59
N SER A 8 -9.75 -17.00 9.63
CA SER A 8 -9.95 -17.96 10.72
C SER A 8 -8.75 -18.90 10.84
N MET A 9 -7.56 -18.30 10.82
CA MET A 9 -6.28 -19.02 10.87
C MET A 9 -6.14 -19.90 12.12
N THR A 10 -5.53 -21.09 11.97
CA THR A 10 -5.23 -21.95 13.12
C THR A 10 -4.12 -21.35 13.99
N ARG A 11 -4.05 -21.74 15.27
CA ARG A 11 -2.97 -21.27 16.16
C ARG A 11 -1.57 -21.62 15.63
N SER A 12 -1.42 -22.79 15.01
CA SER A 12 -0.14 -23.22 14.43
C SER A 12 0.25 -22.30 13.28
N ASP A 13 -0.67 -22.04 12.35
CA ASP A 13 -0.44 -21.17 11.21
C ASP A 13 -0.13 -19.73 11.65
N ALA A 14 -0.82 -19.21 12.67
CA ALA A 14 -0.55 -17.88 13.22
C ALA A 14 0.86 -17.78 13.84
N THR A 15 1.33 -18.86 14.45
CA THR A 15 2.69 -18.94 15.02
C THR A 15 3.74 -18.95 13.91
N ASP A 16 3.54 -19.77 12.88
CA ASP A 16 4.43 -19.81 11.71
C ASP A 16 4.47 -18.44 11.01
N LEU A 17 3.30 -17.82 10.77
CA LEU A 17 3.21 -16.52 10.09
C LEU A 17 3.89 -15.40 10.87
N SER A 18 3.74 -15.36 12.20
CA SER A 18 4.38 -14.35 13.06
C SER A 18 5.91 -14.37 12.93
N GLY A 19 6.51 -15.56 12.83
CA GLY A 19 7.94 -15.70 12.55
C GLY A 19 8.29 -15.25 11.14
N ILE A 20 7.55 -15.74 10.13
CA ILE A 20 7.77 -15.42 8.71
C ILE A 20 7.68 -13.91 8.45
N ALA A 21 6.77 -13.20 9.09
CA ALA A 21 6.55 -11.76 8.88
C ALA A 21 7.77 -10.90 9.24
N GLN A 22 8.64 -11.37 10.15
CA GLN A 22 9.81 -10.62 10.62
C GLN A 22 11.06 -10.87 9.76
N PHE A 23 11.06 -11.90 8.92
CA PHE A 23 12.18 -12.26 8.08
C PHE A 23 12.35 -11.33 6.88
N ASP A 24 13.53 -11.32 6.28
CA ASP A 24 13.74 -10.71 4.96
C ASP A 24 13.15 -11.59 3.84
N LEU A 25 13.24 -11.15 2.58
CA LEU A 25 12.68 -11.90 1.45
C LEU A 25 13.32 -13.29 1.27
N ALA A 26 14.62 -13.44 1.49
CA ALA A 26 15.32 -14.71 1.28
C ALA A 26 14.89 -15.73 2.35
N MET A 27 14.89 -15.32 3.61
CA MET A 27 14.45 -16.14 4.74
C MET A 27 12.94 -16.46 4.68
N ARG A 28 12.09 -15.52 4.23
CA ARG A 28 10.66 -15.80 3.98
C ARG A 28 10.48 -16.92 2.96
N ARG A 29 11.25 -16.90 1.87
CA ARG A 29 11.19 -17.94 0.83
C ARG A 29 11.60 -19.30 1.36
N GLU A 30 12.68 -19.37 2.14
CA GLU A 30 13.11 -20.60 2.80
C GLU A 30 12.03 -21.13 3.75
N ALA A 31 11.51 -20.29 4.64
CA ALA A 31 10.49 -20.68 5.60
C ALA A 31 9.18 -21.15 4.93
N LEU A 32 8.72 -20.46 3.88
CA LEU A 32 7.54 -20.88 3.11
C LEU A 32 7.79 -22.18 2.34
N THR A 33 9.01 -22.42 1.87
CA THR A 33 9.40 -23.70 1.24
C THR A 33 9.37 -24.84 2.26
N SER A 34 9.89 -24.62 3.47
CA SER A 34 9.80 -25.60 4.56
C SER A 34 8.36 -25.82 5.02
N TYR A 35 7.53 -24.78 5.06
CA TYR A 35 6.09 -24.92 5.34
C TYR A 35 5.41 -25.77 4.26
N LEU A 36 5.69 -25.53 2.97
CA LEU A 36 5.17 -26.32 1.86
C LEU A 36 5.57 -27.81 1.96
N GLN A 37 6.84 -28.09 2.26
CA GLN A 37 7.34 -29.47 2.37
C GLN A 37 6.70 -30.24 3.52
N ARG A 38 6.43 -29.57 4.65
CA ARG A 38 5.82 -30.18 5.85
C ARG A 38 4.31 -30.38 5.71
N ASN A 39 3.61 -29.41 5.11
CA ASN A 39 2.15 -29.34 5.17
C ASN A 39 1.45 -29.61 3.83
N GLY A 40 2.18 -29.54 2.71
CA GLY A 40 1.64 -29.70 1.36
C GLY A 40 1.06 -28.41 0.77
N SER A 41 0.82 -28.44 -0.54
CA SER A 41 0.40 -27.27 -1.32
C SER A 41 -0.99 -26.76 -0.95
N GLN A 42 -1.94 -27.66 -0.66
CA GLN A 42 -3.29 -27.27 -0.28
C GLN A 42 -3.31 -26.46 1.03
N ARG A 43 -2.47 -26.85 2.00
CA ARG A 43 -2.29 -26.08 3.23
C ARG A 43 -1.63 -24.72 2.98
N LEU A 44 -0.67 -24.64 2.07
CA LEU A 44 -0.06 -23.37 1.70
C LEU A 44 -1.08 -22.42 1.01
N VAL A 45 -1.97 -22.95 0.17
CA VAL A 45 -3.05 -22.16 -0.45
C VAL A 45 -3.97 -21.58 0.63
N GLU A 46 -4.41 -22.41 1.57
CA GLU A 46 -5.24 -21.96 2.70
C GLU A 46 -4.49 -20.91 3.54
N PHE A 47 -3.24 -21.18 3.92
CA PHE A 47 -2.38 -20.26 4.66
C PHE A 47 -2.27 -18.89 3.97
N THR A 48 -2.12 -18.88 2.65
CA THR A 48 -2.02 -17.66 1.84
C THR A 48 -3.35 -16.91 1.79
N ALA A 49 -4.47 -17.61 1.63
CA ALA A 49 -5.80 -16.99 1.65
C ALA A 49 -6.09 -16.32 3.01
N GLN A 50 -5.73 -17.01 4.10
CA GLN A 50 -5.85 -16.51 5.46
C GLN A 50 -4.97 -15.28 5.72
N LEU A 51 -3.73 -15.27 5.19
CA LEU A 51 -2.84 -14.11 5.24
C LEU A 51 -3.44 -12.90 4.50
N ILE A 52 -4.02 -13.10 3.32
CA ILE A 52 -4.65 -12.01 2.55
C ILE A 52 -5.84 -11.43 3.33
N GLY A 53 -6.73 -12.28 3.86
CA GLY A 53 -7.86 -11.83 4.67
C GLY A 53 -7.44 -11.08 5.94
N MET A 54 -6.40 -11.56 6.63
CA MET A 54 -5.83 -10.88 7.80
C MET A 54 -5.21 -9.52 7.42
N ALA A 55 -4.47 -9.45 6.32
CA ALA A 55 -3.82 -8.21 5.89
C ALA A 55 -4.84 -7.14 5.45
N ASN A 56 -5.95 -7.52 4.82
CA ASN A 56 -7.08 -6.62 4.56
C ASN A 56 -7.68 -6.09 5.87
N SER A 57 -7.98 -6.98 6.81
CA SER A 57 -8.53 -6.60 8.12
C SER A 57 -7.60 -5.65 8.89
N VAL A 58 -6.28 -5.87 8.86
CA VAL A 58 -5.29 -4.95 9.46
C VAL A 58 -5.34 -3.57 8.80
N ALA A 59 -5.39 -3.51 7.46
CA ALA A 59 -5.47 -2.24 6.74
C ALA A 59 -6.77 -1.47 7.07
N GLU A 60 -7.91 -2.16 7.14
CA GLU A 60 -9.20 -1.58 7.53
C GLU A 60 -9.19 -1.04 8.96
N ASN A 61 -8.64 -1.81 9.92
CA ASN A 61 -8.50 -1.36 11.30
C ASN A 61 -7.57 -0.14 11.43
N CYS A 62 -6.51 -0.06 10.61
CA CYS A 62 -5.67 1.14 10.54
C CYS A 62 -6.44 2.36 10.02
N ALA A 63 -7.39 2.16 9.09
CA ALA A 63 -8.26 3.22 8.60
C ALA A 63 -9.23 3.70 9.67
N GLU A 64 -9.92 2.76 10.33
CA GLU A 64 -10.83 3.08 11.43
C GLU A 64 -10.11 3.83 12.57
N MET A 65 -8.90 3.39 12.94
CA MET A 65 -8.11 4.08 13.96
C MET A 65 -7.68 5.49 13.51
N SER A 66 -7.33 5.67 12.24
CA SER A 66 -6.94 6.99 11.71
C SER A 66 -8.11 7.97 11.76
N ASP A 67 -9.31 7.52 11.39
CA ASP A 67 -10.53 8.33 11.47
C ASP A 67 -10.87 8.68 12.93
N LEU A 68 -10.72 7.72 13.85
CA LEU A 68 -10.91 7.95 15.29
C LEU A 68 -9.95 9.03 15.83
N VAL A 69 -8.65 8.95 15.50
CA VAL A 69 -7.66 9.96 15.93
C VAL A 69 -8.02 11.33 15.39
N LEU A 70 -8.39 11.45 14.11
CA LEU A 70 -8.75 12.73 13.53
C LEU A 70 -9.97 13.36 14.18
N ILE A 71 -10.99 12.56 14.48
CA ILE A 71 -12.23 13.04 15.08
C ILE A 71 -12.01 13.39 16.56
N VAL A 72 -11.43 12.47 17.32
CA VAL A 72 -11.35 12.56 18.79
C VAL A 72 -10.19 13.44 19.23
N GLU A 73 -8.99 13.25 18.65
CA GLU A 73 -7.77 13.92 19.09
C GLU A 73 -7.51 15.22 18.33
N CYS A 74 -7.89 15.29 17.05
CA CYS A 74 -7.67 16.49 16.21
C CYS A 74 -8.92 17.37 16.03
N GLY A 75 -10.08 16.96 16.57
CA GLY A 75 -11.32 17.74 16.51
C GLY A 75 -11.89 17.92 15.10
N VAL A 76 -11.53 17.04 14.16
CA VAL A 76 -12.06 17.08 12.79
C VAL A 76 -13.50 16.60 12.80
N HIS A 77 -14.43 17.45 12.36
CA HIS A 77 -15.84 17.09 12.28
C HIS A 77 -16.04 15.96 11.23
N PRO A 78 -16.77 14.88 11.53
CA PRO A 78 -16.98 13.75 10.60
C PRO A 78 -17.50 14.19 9.22
N ASP A 79 -18.46 15.12 9.19
CA ASP A 79 -19.05 15.63 7.93
C ASP A 79 -18.07 16.41 7.04
N LYS A 80 -16.84 16.67 7.49
CA LYS A 80 -15.84 17.47 6.76
C LYS A 80 -14.81 16.64 6.01
N PHE A 81 -14.80 15.32 6.11
CA PHE A 81 -13.90 14.49 5.30
C PHE A 81 -14.46 13.09 5.03
N ILE A 82 -14.05 12.51 3.90
CA ILE A 82 -14.54 11.22 3.37
C ILE A 82 -13.46 10.16 3.63
N SER A 83 -13.12 9.94 4.90
CA SER A 83 -12.00 9.10 5.40
C SER A 83 -10.61 9.51 4.89
N VAL A 84 -9.56 9.05 5.59
CA VAL A 84 -8.18 9.28 5.16
C VAL A 84 -7.83 8.35 4.01
N ASN A 85 -7.21 8.91 2.98
CA ASN A 85 -6.63 8.10 1.92
C ASN A 85 -5.44 7.28 2.43
N LEU A 86 -5.64 5.98 2.64
CA LEU A 86 -4.66 5.09 3.27
C LEU A 86 -4.18 3.97 2.34
N PRO A 87 -3.01 3.37 2.65
CA PRO A 87 -2.51 2.19 1.96
C PRO A 87 -3.46 0.99 2.04
N THR A 88 -3.58 0.23 0.95
CA THR A 88 -4.28 -1.06 0.92
C THR A 88 -3.48 -2.08 0.12
N ILE A 89 -3.82 -3.37 0.22
CA ILE A 89 -3.19 -4.41 -0.61
C ILE A 89 -3.45 -4.15 -2.10
N ILE A 90 -4.68 -3.76 -2.45
CA ILE A 90 -5.04 -3.45 -3.85
C ILE A 90 -4.23 -2.26 -4.35
N GLY A 91 -4.13 -1.19 -3.56
CA GLY A 91 -3.32 -0.02 -3.88
C GLY A 91 -1.84 -0.38 -4.02
N ALA A 92 -1.30 -1.24 -3.15
CA ALA A 92 0.07 -1.73 -3.27
C ALA A 92 0.30 -2.52 -4.57
N CYS A 93 -0.65 -3.37 -4.98
CA CYS A 93 -0.59 -4.08 -6.26
C CYS A 93 -0.61 -3.12 -7.46
N GLN A 94 -1.47 -2.09 -7.42
CA GLN A 94 -1.48 -1.01 -8.42
C GLN A 94 -0.15 -0.24 -8.43
N GLY A 95 0.41 -0.01 -7.25
CA GLY A 95 1.71 0.59 -7.05
C GLY A 95 2.84 -0.15 -7.74
N VAL A 96 2.83 -1.50 -7.72
CA VAL A 96 3.82 -2.30 -8.46
C VAL A 96 3.73 -2.01 -9.97
N MET A 97 2.51 -1.93 -10.51
CA MET A 97 2.27 -1.64 -11.92
C MET A 97 2.71 -0.22 -12.31
N ILE A 98 2.61 0.75 -11.39
CA ILE A 98 3.05 2.13 -11.64
C ILE A 98 4.57 2.26 -11.51
N ALA A 99 5.14 1.69 -10.45
CA ALA A 99 6.58 1.77 -10.19
C ALA A 99 7.40 1.02 -11.26
N SER A 100 6.83 0.04 -11.95
CA SER A 100 7.50 -0.64 -13.07
C SER A 100 7.65 0.23 -14.33
N LYS A 101 6.92 1.35 -14.42
CA LYS A 101 6.94 2.25 -15.60
C LYS A 101 8.20 3.13 -15.66
N CYS A 102 8.94 3.29 -14.56
CA CYS A 102 10.16 4.12 -14.57
C CYS A 102 11.12 3.81 -13.42
N ASP A 103 12.40 4.18 -13.57
CA ASP A 103 13.33 4.28 -12.45
C ASP A 103 12.94 5.45 -11.53
N PRO A 104 12.65 5.19 -10.23
CA PRO A 104 12.24 6.21 -9.27
C PRO A 104 13.38 7.13 -8.82
N ALA A 105 14.62 6.98 -9.30
CA ALA A 105 15.73 7.87 -8.92
C ALA A 105 15.37 9.36 -9.10
N GLY A 106 15.37 10.12 -8.01
CA GLY A 106 14.98 11.54 -8.00
C GLY A 106 13.48 11.80 -7.80
N ALA A 107 12.64 10.77 -7.67
CA ALA A 107 11.29 10.91 -7.16
C ALA A 107 11.29 11.25 -5.66
N CYS A 108 10.31 12.03 -5.21
CA CYS A 108 10.23 12.47 -3.81
C CYS A 108 9.87 11.35 -2.82
N HIS A 109 9.97 11.64 -1.51
CA HIS A 109 9.70 10.63 -0.48
C HIS A 109 8.24 10.11 -0.49
N GLY A 110 7.27 10.89 -0.95
CA GLY A 110 5.87 10.48 -1.02
C GLY A 110 5.42 9.99 -2.39
N CYS A 111 6.32 9.78 -3.36
CA CYS A 111 5.92 9.63 -4.76
C CYS A 111 5.20 8.30 -5.08
N ALA A 112 4.07 8.37 -5.79
CA ALA A 112 3.34 7.20 -6.28
C ALA A 112 4.15 6.32 -7.25
N TYR A 113 5.18 6.87 -7.89
CA TYR A 113 6.11 6.13 -8.76
C TYR A 113 7.26 5.45 -8.01
N ARG A 114 7.38 5.65 -6.69
CA ARG A 114 8.38 4.95 -5.88
C ARG A 114 7.72 3.77 -5.15
N LEU A 115 8.19 2.56 -5.45
CA LEU A 115 7.74 1.34 -4.80
C LEU A 115 7.76 1.49 -3.26
N GLY A 116 6.63 1.17 -2.63
CA GLY A 116 6.49 1.14 -1.18
C GLY A 116 6.32 2.50 -0.49
N SER A 117 6.17 3.60 -1.22
CA SER A 117 5.69 4.86 -0.61
C SER A 117 4.20 4.77 -0.25
N ILE A 118 3.73 5.63 0.66
CA ILE A 118 2.30 5.68 1.05
C ILE A 118 1.41 5.92 -0.18
N ALA A 119 1.77 6.87 -1.06
CA ALA A 119 1.02 7.13 -2.29
C ALA A 119 1.20 6.04 -3.37
N ASN A 120 2.25 5.21 -3.28
CA ASN A 120 2.37 4.06 -4.16
C ASN A 120 1.43 2.93 -3.71
N GLN A 121 1.05 2.90 -2.44
CA GLN A 121 0.19 1.85 -1.88
C GLN A 121 -1.27 2.28 -1.68
N SER A 122 -1.63 3.52 -2.03
CA SER A 122 -2.97 4.06 -1.88
C SER A 122 -3.75 3.98 -3.21
N PRO A 123 -4.95 3.38 -3.25
CA PRO A 123 -5.74 3.25 -4.47
C PRO A 123 -6.02 4.60 -5.15
N ILE A 124 -6.48 5.60 -4.40
CA ILE A 124 -6.81 6.94 -4.94
C ILE A 124 -5.61 7.54 -5.65
N THR A 125 -4.45 7.54 -4.99
CA THR A 125 -3.23 8.15 -5.56
C THR A 125 -2.68 7.37 -6.74
N THR A 126 -2.79 6.04 -6.74
CA THR A 126 -2.40 5.23 -7.90
C THR A 126 -3.35 5.44 -9.09
N CYS A 127 -4.66 5.54 -8.85
CA CYS A 127 -5.65 5.86 -9.88
C CYS A 127 -5.42 7.26 -10.47
N ASP A 128 -5.16 8.26 -9.63
CA ASP A 128 -4.85 9.63 -10.08
C ASP A 128 -3.59 9.66 -10.94
N ALA A 129 -2.51 8.98 -10.50
CA ALA A 129 -1.26 8.92 -11.25
C ALA A 129 -1.43 8.22 -12.62
N GLU A 130 -2.30 7.22 -12.71
CA GLU A 130 -2.63 6.54 -13.96
C GLU A 130 -3.55 7.38 -14.86
N PHE A 131 -4.57 8.02 -14.30
CA PHE A 131 -5.44 8.93 -15.04
C PHE A 131 -4.66 10.10 -15.65
N MET A 132 -3.81 10.72 -14.85
CA MET A 132 -2.98 11.84 -15.31
C MET A 132 -1.93 11.42 -16.32
N ALA A 133 -1.59 10.14 -16.46
CA ALA A 133 -0.68 9.69 -17.52
C ALA A 133 -1.26 9.92 -18.93
N HIS A 134 -2.59 10.12 -19.03
CA HIS A 134 -3.28 10.44 -20.27
C HIS A 134 -3.53 11.95 -20.47
N ASP A 135 -3.28 12.79 -19.46
CA ASP A 135 -3.40 14.24 -19.54
C ASP A 135 -2.00 14.88 -19.66
N GLN A 136 -1.77 15.63 -20.73
CA GLN A 136 -0.48 16.31 -20.97
C GLN A 136 -0.25 17.51 -20.05
N LYS A 137 -1.22 17.88 -19.20
CA LYS A 137 -1.01 18.90 -18.18
C LYS A 137 0.04 18.41 -17.18
N GLY A 138 1.09 19.22 -17.02
CA GLY A 138 2.26 18.88 -16.20
C GLY A 138 1.88 18.44 -14.79
N PHE A 139 2.13 17.16 -14.49
CA PHE A 139 1.92 16.62 -13.15
C PHE A 139 3.03 17.10 -12.21
N MET A 140 2.67 17.92 -11.22
CA MET A 140 3.62 18.60 -10.34
C MET A 140 3.98 17.77 -9.09
N CYS A 141 5.14 18.05 -8.50
CA CYS A 141 5.64 17.34 -7.32
C CYS A 141 5.10 17.97 -6.03
N HIS A 142 4.38 17.18 -5.22
CA HIS A 142 3.81 17.61 -3.93
C HIS A 142 4.85 17.89 -2.82
N ALA A 143 6.13 17.56 -3.03
CA ALA A 143 7.18 17.68 -2.02
C ALA A 143 8.12 18.88 -2.26
N HIS A 144 7.96 19.58 -3.38
CA HIS A 144 8.77 20.73 -3.74
C HIS A 144 7.86 21.93 -3.94
N LEU A 145 7.60 22.63 -2.85
CA LEU A 145 6.67 23.76 -2.78
C LEU A 145 7.43 25.09 -2.57
N ASP A 146 6.84 26.20 -2.98
CA ASP A 146 7.29 27.55 -2.60
C ASP A 146 6.82 27.93 -1.18
N ALA A 147 6.96 29.21 -0.83
CA ALA A 147 6.59 29.72 0.49
C ALA A 147 5.07 29.74 0.71
N GLU A 148 4.30 29.79 -0.37
CA GLU A 148 2.84 29.81 -0.41
C GLU A 148 2.25 28.39 -0.41
N GLY A 149 3.08 27.37 -0.63
CA GLY A 149 2.67 25.97 -0.69
C GLY A 149 2.35 25.47 -2.09
N GLU A 150 2.64 26.26 -3.12
CA GLU A 150 2.40 25.90 -4.52
C GLU A 150 3.57 25.08 -5.07
N PRO A 151 3.31 24.05 -5.89
CA PRO A 151 4.35 23.16 -6.36
C PRO A 151 5.21 23.82 -7.45
N ILE A 152 6.53 23.87 -7.23
CA ILE A 152 7.49 24.56 -8.10
C ILE A 152 8.27 23.63 -9.03
N LYS A 153 8.06 22.31 -8.94
CA LYS A 153 8.77 21.32 -9.77
C LYS A 153 7.81 20.29 -10.34
N VAL A 154 8.10 19.83 -11.56
CA VAL A 154 7.43 18.69 -12.17
C VAL A 154 7.76 17.41 -11.39
N CYS A 155 6.79 16.50 -11.29
CA CYS A 155 7.00 15.18 -10.73
C CYS A 155 7.94 14.35 -11.62
N VAL A 156 9.13 14.05 -11.10
CA VAL A 156 10.17 13.28 -11.82
C VAL A 156 9.67 11.88 -12.21
N GLY A 157 8.97 11.20 -11.29
CA GLY A 157 8.43 9.86 -11.54
C GLY A 157 7.44 9.88 -12.71
N HIS A 158 6.48 10.81 -12.67
CA HIS A 158 5.48 10.96 -13.73
C HIS A 158 6.11 11.32 -15.08
N ALA A 159 6.99 12.33 -15.10
CA ALA A 159 7.66 12.79 -16.31
C ALA A 159 8.54 11.71 -16.95
N ARG A 160 9.00 10.71 -16.19
CA ARG A 160 9.75 9.56 -16.72
C ARG A 160 8.82 8.45 -17.19
N ALA A 161 7.77 8.15 -16.43
CA ALA A 161 6.78 7.13 -16.79
C ALA A 161 5.96 7.51 -18.04
N ALA A 162 5.82 8.80 -18.33
CA ALA A 162 5.13 9.32 -19.52
C ALA A 162 6.01 9.34 -20.79
N LYS A 163 7.29 8.95 -20.71
CA LYS A 163 8.15 8.85 -21.90
C LYS A 163 7.78 7.57 -22.68
N PRO A 164 7.61 7.66 -24.01
CA PRO A 164 7.29 6.51 -24.85
C PRO A 164 8.42 5.47 -24.89
#